data_AF-A0A1X6ZLD8-F1
#
_entry.id   AF-A0A1X6ZLD8-F1
#
_cell.length_a   1.000
_cell.length_b   1.000
_cell.length_c   1.000
_cell.angle_alpha   90.00
_cell.angle_beta   90.00
_cell.angle_gamma   90.00
#
_symmetry.space_group_name_H-M   'P 1'
#
loop_
_entity.id
_entity.type
_entity.pdbx_description
1 polymer ?
#
loop_
_entity_poly.entity_id
_entity_poly.type
_entity_poly.pdbx_seq_one_letter_code
_entity_poly.pdbx_strand_id
1 'polypeptide(L)'
;MQIANLELSDIDVASLRLHKVVRRHIGGQDHSRWVLSGPDEANAKGRLYYKIWNPSYIRRDNIMGALNSGFYDARTVPALRALIFARGVCRGYVMKECRPLKSLDPSFFRLVLDRTAGTNYFAVQFGHAHSMLCEGEISMIDLEGVYPIKELDLIRRHHSAFASARYAKFVAALYRDLVGSEGGTLPKPPLERHLAWRQHPLQKTLVVASKHVGRVSARCAPRLRQLEV
;
A
#
# COMPACT_ATOMS: atom_id res chain seq x y z
N MET A 1 19.41 -0.36 -0.90
CA MET A 1 18.34 0.10 -1.81
C MET A 1 18.43 1.60 -1.89
N GLN A 2 18.45 2.17 -3.10
CA GLN A 2 18.38 3.60 -3.31
C GLN A 2 16.93 3.95 -3.68
N ILE A 3 16.27 4.73 -2.84
CA ILE A 3 14.92 5.25 -3.11
C ILE A 3 15.08 6.70 -3.52
N ALA A 4 14.57 7.07 -4.70
CA ALA A 4 14.54 8.47 -5.13
C ALA A 4 13.41 9.24 -4.44
N ASN A 5 13.57 10.55 -4.28
CA ASN A 5 12.50 11.44 -3.90
C ASN A 5 12.09 12.23 -5.14
N LEU A 6 10.79 12.23 -5.45
CA LEU A 6 10.22 12.96 -6.58
C LEU A 6 9.23 14.00 -6.05
N GLU A 7 9.26 15.22 -6.55
CA GLU A 7 8.16 16.15 -6.34
C GLU A 7 7.02 15.84 -7.30
N LEU A 8 5.79 15.89 -6.81
CA LEU A 8 4.59 15.60 -7.59
C LEU A 8 4.43 16.55 -8.77
N SER A 9 4.91 17.80 -8.64
CA SER A 9 4.97 18.79 -9.73
C SER A 9 5.84 18.36 -10.90
N ASP A 10 6.80 17.48 -10.67
CA ASP A 10 7.76 17.02 -11.67
C ASP A 10 7.23 15.79 -12.43
N ILE A 11 6.11 15.22 -11.98
CA ILE A 11 5.45 14.09 -12.62
C ILE A 11 4.38 14.63 -13.56
N ASP A 12 4.55 14.40 -14.87
CA ASP A 12 3.47 14.63 -15.84
C ASP A 12 2.38 13.55 -15.67
N VAL A 13 1.50 13.76 -14.68
CA VAL A 13 0.40 12.83 -14.37
C VAL A 13 -0.57 12.70 -15.55
N ALA A 14 -0.68 13.72 -16.42
CA ALA A 14 -1.57 13.68 -17.58
C ALA A 14 -1.10 12.67 -18.64
N SER A 15 0.20 12.42 -18.72
CA SER A 15 0.78 11.38 -19.60
C SER A 15 0.61 9.95 -19.06
N LEU A 16 0.25 9.77 -17.79
CA LEU A 16 0.17 8.46 -17.16
C LEU A 16 -1.17 7.77 -17.44
N ARG A 17 -1.11 6.44 -17.61
CA ARG A 17 -2.29 5.60 -17.76
C ARG A 17 -2.93 5.33 -16.40
N LEU A 18 -4.17 5.75 -16.22
CA LEU A 18 -4.95 5.52 -15.01
C LEU A 18 -5.50 4.07 -14.95
N HIS A 19 -5.16 3.34 -13.89
CA HIS A 19 -5.67 1.99 -13.63
C HIS A 19 -6.76 1.96 -12.57
N LYS A 20 -6.64 2.80 -11.54
CA LYS A 20 -7.57 2.77 -10.40
C LYS A 20 -7.76 4.15 -9.81
N VAL A 21 -9.02 4.45 -9.50
CA VAL A 21 -9.43 5.59 -8.68
C VAL A 21 -10.19 5.06 -7.48
N VAL A 22 -9.78 5.49 -6.30
CA VAL A 22 -10.59 5.34 -5.08
C VAL A 22 -10.87 6.75 -4.59
N ARG A 23 -12.14 7.11 -4.49
CA ARG A 23 -12.62 8.32 -3.82
C ARG A 23 -13.48 7.87 -2.67
N ARG A 24 -12.90 7.80 -1.47
CA ARG A 24 -13.57 7.20 -0.33
C ARG A 24 -13.21 7.95 0.94
N HIS A 25 -14.24 8.37 1.64
CA HIS A 25 -14.15 8.81 3.03
C HIS A 25 -14.85 7.77 3.91
N ILE A 26 -14.26 7.47 5.06
CA ILE A 26 -14.88 6.61 6.08
C ILE A 26 -14.83 7.39 7.39
N GLY A 27 -15.99 7.83 7.87
CA GLY A 27 -16.05 8.87 8.89
C GLY A 27 -15.29 10.12 8.43
N GLY A 28 -14.44 10.68 9.30
CA GLY A 28 -13.57 11.81 8.97
C GLY A 28 -12.25 11.44 8.28
N GLN A 29 -12.05 10.18 7.88
CA GLN A 29 -10.79 9.74 7.27
C GLN A 29 -10.89 9.70 5.76
N ASP A 30 -9.90 10.30 5.11
CA ASP A 30 -9.74 10.23 3.67
C ASP A 30 -8.87 9.02 3.28
N HIS A 31 -9.43 8.19 2.40
CA HIS A 31 -8.81 6.99 1.83
C HIS A 31 -8.64 7.11 0.31
N SER A 32 -8.74 8.32 -0.22
CA SER A 32 -8.73 8.61 -1.66
C SER A 32 -7.32 8.51 -2.24
N ARG A 33 -7.22 7.80 -3.36
CA ARG A 33 -5.95 7.46 -4.01
C ARG A 33 -6.12 7.05 -5.46
N TRP A 34 -5.04 7.14 -6.20
CA TRP A 34 -4.94 6.79 -7.61
C TRP A 34 -3.80 5.79 -7.81
N VAL A 35 -4.00 4.87 -8.74
CA VAL A 35 -2.94 4.00 -9.26
C VAL A 35 -2.83 4.24 -10.75
N LEU A 36 -1.65 4.66 -11.19
CA LEU A 36 -1.33 4.96 -12.57
C LEU A 36 -0.09 4.17 -13.01
N SER A 37 0.18 4.10 -14.30
CA SER A 37 1.45 3.60 -14.83
C SER A 37 1.99 4.51 -15.91
N GLY A 38 3.29 4.40 -16.19
CA GLY A 38 3.85 4.90 -17.44
C GLY A 38 3.18 4.28 -18.67
N PRO A 39 3.43 4.82 -19.86
CA PRO A 39 2.95 4.27 -21.13
C PRO A 39 3.40 2.82 -21.33
N ASP A 40 2.71 2.11 -22.22
CA ASP A 40 2.84 0.66 -22.34
C ASP A 40 4.23 0.17 -22.83
N GLU A 41 5.02 1.08 -23.42
CA GLU A 41 6.41 0.84 -23.83
C GLU A 41 7.30 0.63 -22.59
N ALA A 42 7.49 -0.64 -22.24
CA ALA A 42 8.51 -1.03 -21.30
C ALA A 42 9.86 -0.60 -21.86
N ASN A 43 10.49 0.41 -21.25
CA ASN A 43 11.92 0.62 -21.43
C ASN A 43 12.67 -0.64 -20.94
N ALA A 44 13.97 -0.74 -21.23
CA ALA A 44 14.82 -1.84 -20.75
C ALA A 44 14.78 -2.04 -19.20
N LYS A 45 14.23 -1.07 -18.46
CA LYS A 45 14.10 -1.07 -16.99
C LYS A 45 12.71 -1.48 -16.49
N GLY A 46 11.77 -1.84 -17.38
CA GLY A 46 10.42 -2.27 -17.05
C GLY A 46 9.45 -1.12 -16.74
N ARG A 47 8.15 -1.42 -16.75
CA ARG A 47 7.09 -0.44 -16.48
C ARG A 47 7.09 0.02 -15.02
N LEU A 48 6.78 1.30 -14.80
CA LEU A 48 6.61 1.88 -13.47
C LEU A 48 5.14 2.13 -13.16
N TYR A 49 4.78 1.92 -11.89
CA TYR A 49 3.47 2.17 -11.30
C TYR A 49 3.58 3.26 -10.24
N TYR A 50 2.65 4.21 -10.31
CA TYR A 50 2.55 5.35 -9.42
C TYR A 50 1.32 5.16 -8.55
N LYS A 51 1.51 5.12 -7.23
CA LYS A 51 0.40 5.22 -6.29
C LYS A 51 0.44 6.60 -5.67
N ILE A 52 -0.58 7.41 -5.95
CA ILE A 52 -0.68 8.79 -5.49
C ILE A 52 -1.88 8.88 -4.54
N TRP A 53 -1.70 9.55 -3.42
CA TRP A 53 -2.71 9.78 -2.39
C TRP A 53 -3.23 11.21 -2.44
N ASN A 54 -4.45 11.41 -1.97
CA ASN A 54 -4.98 12.75 -1.73
C ASN A 54 -4.19 13.43 -0.58
N PRO A 55 -4.11 14.78 -0.49
CA PRO A 55 -3.31 15.45 0.54
C PRO A 55 -3.72 15.05 1.96
N SER A 56 -5.03 14.85 2.19
CA SER A 56 -5.61 14.45 3.46
C SER A 56 -5.56 12.94 3.75
N TYR A 57 -4.91 12.13 2.90
CA TYR A 57 -4.91 10.68 3.06
C TYR A 57 -4.36 10.24 4.42
N ILE A 58 -5.13 9.42 5.12
CA ILE A 58 -4.94 9.16 6.56
C ILE A 58 -3.67 8.37 6.90
N ARG A 59 -3.13 7.57 5.97
CA ARG A 59 -1.99 6.67 6.21
C ARG A 59 -0.72 7.09 5.48
N ARG A 60 -0.66 8.33 5.00
CA ARG A 60 0.44 8.79 4.13
C ARG A 60 1.80 8.78 4.81
N ASP A 61 1.84 9.02 6.12
CA ASP A 61 3.09 9.13 6.89
C ASP A 61 3.64 7.75 7.31
N ASN A 62 2.82 6.69 7.24
CA ASN A 62 3.18 5.36 7.69
C ASN A 62 4.38 4.76 6.94
N ILE A 63 4.50 5.05 5.64
CA ILE A 63 5.59 4.53 4.81
C ILE A 63 6.96 5.07 5.29
N MET A 64 7.00 6.32 5.75
CA MET A 64 8.22 6.93 6.27
C MET A 64 8.66 6.25 7.57
N GLY A 65 7.71 5.99 8.48
CA GLY A 65 7.99 5.24 9.71
C GLY A 65 8.51 3.82 9.44
N ALA A 66 7.95 3.16 8.44
CA ALA A 66 8.37 1.82 8.04
C ALA A 66 9.78 1.79 7.41
N LEU A 67 10.14 2.81 6.61
CA LEU A 67 11.49 2.95 6.06
C LEU A 67 12.52 3.30 7.15
N ASN A 68 12.20 4.29 7.98
CA ASN A 68 13.10 4.76 9.04
C ASN A 68 13.37 3.69 10.11
N SER A 69 12.40 2.80 10.37
CA SER A 69 12.57 1.68 11.30
C SER A 69 13.33 0.50 10.69
N GLY A 70 13.56 0.48 9.38
CA GLY A 70 14.12 -0.68 8.66
C GLY A 70 13.13 -1.83 8.44
N PHE A 71 11.82 -1.63 8.69
CA PHE A 71 10.80 -2.61 8.35
C PHE A 71 10.73 -2.79 6.84
N TYR A 72 10.75 -1.66 6.12
CA TYR A 72 10.93 -1.61 4.69
C TYR A 72 12.40 -1.44 4.33
N ASP A 73 12.92 -2.40 3.57
CA ASP A 73 14.28 -2.42 3.07
C ASP A 73 14.32 -3.06 1.66
N ALA A 74 15.53 -3.25 1.15
CA ALA A 74 15.75 -3.87 -0.16
C ALA A 74 15.15 -5.28 -0.28
N ARG A 75 14.95 -5.99 0.84
CA ARG A 75 14.49 -7.38 0.87
C ARG A 75 12.98 -7.50 1.04
N THR A 76 12.33 -6.54 1.69
CA THR A 76 10.87 -6.55 1.90
C THR A 76 10.11 -5.79 0.81
N VAL A 77 10.72 -4.77 0.22
CA VAL A 77 10.13 -3.95 -0.85
C VAL A 77 11.07 -3.74 -2.05
N PRO A 78 11.66 -4.80 -2.64
CA PRO A 78 12.58 -4.68 -3.78
C PRO A 78 11.96 -4.02 -5.02
N ALA A 79 10.64 -3.86 -5.10
CA ALA A 79 9.98 -3.14 -6.18
C ALA A 79 9.88 -1.62 -5.96
N LEU A 80 10.11 -1.11 -4.74
CA LEU A 80 10.05 0.33 -4.45
C LEU A 80 11.19 1.06 -5.15
N ARG A 81 10.88 2.15 -5.86
CA ARG A 81 11.84 2.96 -6.63
C ARG A 81 11.91 4.40 -6.16
N ALA A 82 10.77 4.98 -5.82
CA ALA A 82 10.72 6.37 -5.36
C ALA A 82 9.59 6.61 -4.36
N LEU A 83 9.76 7.64 -3.55
CA LEU A 83 8.69 8.30 -2.82
C LEU A 83 8.28 9.56 -3.57
N ILE A 84 6.99 9.86 -3.55
CA ILE A 84 6.42 11.04 -4.20
C ILE A 84 6.08 12.03 -3.09
N PHE A 85 6.57 13.25 -3.17
CA PHE A 85 6.31 14.34 -2.24
C PHE A 85 5.53 15.45 -2.92
N ALA A 86 4.80 16.24 -2.13
CA ALA A 86 4.34 17.55 -2.56
C ALA A 86 4.45 18.49 -1.37
N ARG A 87 5.22 19.58 -1.53
CA ARG A 87 5.44 20.58 -0.47
C ARG A 87 5.91 19.93 0.84
N GLY A 88 6.83 18.97 0.74
CA GLY A 88 7.40 18.24 1.89
C GLY A 88 6.52 17.15 2.51
N VAL A 89 5.29 16.94 2.01
CA VAL A 89 4.39 15.87 2.48
C VAL A 89 4.51 14.66 1.57
N CYS A 90 4.66 13.46 2.14
CA CYS A 90 4.63 12.22 1.34
C CYS A 90 3.23 12.01 0.74
N ARG A 91 3.15 11.95 -0.58
CA ARG A 91 1.93 11.85 -1.38
C ARG A 91 1.83 10.57 -2.16
N GLY A 92 2.77 9.64 -2.00
CA GLY A 92 2.72 8.38 -2.70
C GLY A 92 4.08 7.73 -2.90
N TYR A 93 4.12 6.77 -3.80
CA TYR A 93 5.33 6.08 -4.17
C TYR A 93 5.28 5.56 -5.60
N VAL A 94 6.46 5.23 -6.12
CA VAL A 94 6.66 4.59 -7.41
C VAL A 94 7.21 3.18 -7.19
N MET A 95 6.57 2.19 -7.81
CA MET A 95 7.03 0.81 -7.82
C MET A 95 7.31 0.35 -9.24
N LYS A 96 8.26 -0.55 -9.39
CA LYS A 96 8.42 -1.32 -10.63
C LYS A 96 7.29 -2.33 -10.78
N GLU A 97 6.93 -2.63 -12.02
CA GLU A 97 5.96 -3.67 -12.34
C GLU A 97 6.32 -5.00 -11.69
N CYS A 98 5.31 -5.64 -11.11
CA CYS A 98 5.42 -6.93 -10.45
C CYS A 98 4.37 -7.89 -11.01
N ARG A 99 4.60 -9.19 -10.84
CA ARG A 99 3.68 -10.25 -11.26
C ARG A 99 3.03 -10.91 -10.05
N PRO A 100 1.74 -11.32 -10.14
CA PRO A 100 1.10 -12.06 -9.06
C PRO A 100 1.86 -13.34 -8.71
N LEU A 101 1.93 -13.66 -7.41
CA LEU A 101 2.47 -14.93 -6.93
C LEU A 101 1.43 -16.04 -7.04
N LYS A 102 1.87 -17.29 -7.25
CA LYS A 102 1.00 -18.47 -7.13
C LYS A 102 0.67 -18.77 -5.66
N SER A 103 1.66 -18.64 -4.79
CA SER A 103 1.56 -18.81 -3.34
C SER A 103 2.58 -17.90 -2.64
N LEU A 104 2.35 -17.61 -1.36
CA LEU A 104 3.32 -16.85 -0.57
C LEU A 104 4.43 -17.79 -0.09
N ASP A 105 5.68 -17.45 -0.42
CA ASP A 105 6.85 -18.21 0.00
C ASP A 105 7.00 -18.19 1.53
N PRO A 106 7.14 -19.35 2.20
CA PRO A 106 7.36 -19.41 3.64
C PRO A 106 8.60 -18.65 4.14
N SER A 107 9.67 -18.59 3.35
CA SER A 107 10.89 -17.84 3.67
C SER A 107 10.64 -16.33 3.69
N PHE A 108 9.85 -15.81 2.73
CA PHE A 108 9.44 -14.41 2.73
C PHE A 108 8.48 -14.10 3.88
N PHE A 109 7.56 -15.02 4.19
CA PHE A 109 6.74 -14.89 5.39
C PHE A 109 7.60 -14.80 6.65
N ARG A 110 8.64 -15.63 6.77
CA ARG A 110 9.56 -15.59 7.90
C ARG A 110 10.35 -14.28 7.95
N LEU A 111 10.86 -13.80 6.82
CA LEU A 111 11.53 -12.51 6.72
C LEU A 111 10.65 -11.38 7.29
N VAL A 112 9.36 -11.34 6.95
CA VAL A 112 8.44 -10.31 7.46
C VAL A 112 8.21 -10.47 8.96
N LEU A 113 8.13 -11.70 9.51
CA LEU A 113 8.07 -11.91 10.96
C LEU A 113 9.32 -11.37 11.66
N ASP A 114 10.50 -11.68 11.14
CA ASP A 114 11.78 -11.26 11.71
C ASP A 114 11.92 -9.73 11.65
N ARG A 115 11.50 -9.10 10.53
CA ARG A 115 11.41 -7.64 10.41
C ARG A 115 10.43 -7.05 11.41
N THR A 116 9.27 -7.67 11.58
CA THR A 116 8.26 -7.20 12.53
C THR A 116 8.78 -7.17 13.96
N ALA A 117 9.42 -8.27 14.40
CA ALA A 117 10.02 -8.36 15.73
C ALA A 117 11.23 -7.43 15.90
N GLY A 118 12.09 -7.35 14.88
CA GLY A 118 13.33 -6.56 14.96
C GLY A 118 13.11 -5.06 14.95
N THR A 119 12.02 -4.57 14.35
CA THR A 119 11.79 -3.12 14.19
C THR A 119 10.64 -2.58 15.03
N ASN A 120 9.85 -3.46 15.66
CA ASN A 120 8.61 -3.10 16.35
C ASN A 120 7.58 -2.41 15.43
N TYR A 121 7.52 -2.79 14.16
CA TYR A 121 6.50 -2.38 13.20
C TYR A 121 5.79 -3.58 12.58
N PHE A 122 4.54 -3.44 12.17
CA PHE A 122 3.78 -4.51 11.53
C PHE A 122 2.94 -4.00 10.36
N ALA A 123 2.65 -4.88 9.39
CA ALA A 123 1.85 -4.55 8.20
C ALA A 123 0.49 -5.25 8.19
N VAL A 124 -0.61 -4.51 8.38
CA VAL A 124 -1.96 -5.11 8.42
C VAL A 124 -2.32 -5.84 7.12
N GLN A 125 -1.95 -5.29 5.97
CA GLN A 125 -2.27 -5.90 4.68
C GLN A 125 -1.27 -6.99 4.27
N PHE A 126 -0.37 -7.43 5.15
CA PHE A 126 0.57 -8.49 4.78
C PHE A 126 -0.11 -9.84 4.55
N GLY A 127 0.01 -10.34 3.33
CA GLY A 127 -0.51 -11.61 2.89
C GLY A 127 -0.22 -11.86 1.41
N HIS A 128 -0.70 -13.00 0.90
CA HIS A 128 -0.48 -13.42 -0.50
C HIS A 128 -0.98 -12.39 -1.53
N ALA A 129 -2.15 -11.78 -1.29
CA ALA A 129 -2.73 -10.78 -2.20
C ALA A 129 -1.95 -9.45 -2.25
N HIS A 130 -1.07 -9.20 -1.28
CA HIS A 130 -0.28 -7.98 -1.15
C HIS A 130 1.23 -8.25 -1.25
N SER A 131 1.58 -9.39 -1.85
CA SER A 131 2.96 -9.76 -2.17
C SER A 131 3.03 -10.16 -3.64
N MET A 132 4.03 -9.64 -4.36
CA MET A 132 4.19 -9.86 -5.80
C MET A 132 5.65 -10.16 -6.15
N LEU A 133 5.88 -10.83 -7.28
CA LEU A 133 7.22 -11.11 -7.80
C LEU A 133 7.74 -9.93 -8.62
N CYS A 134 8.87 -9.35 -8.23
CA CYS A 134 9.59 -8.31 -8.94
C CYS A 134 11.01 -8.79 -9.22
N GLU A 135 11.36 -8.97 -10.49
CA GLU A 135 12.73 -9.32 -10.91
C GLU A 135 13.31 -10.58 -10.22
N GLY A 136 12.46 -11.56 -9.90
CA GLY A 136 12.86 -12.79 -9.22
C GLY A 136 12.78 -12.73 -7.69
N GLU A 137 12.52 -11.56 -7.11
CA GLU A 137 12.37 -11.36 -5.67
C GLU A 137 10.91 -11.07 -5.30
N ILE A 138 10.51 -11.45 -4.08
CA ILE A 138 9.18 -11.11 -3.57
C ILE A 138 9.20 -9.70 -2.98
N SER A 139 8.24 -8.87 -3.38
CA SER A 139 8.02 -7.54 -2.84
C SER A 139 6.64 -7.45 -2.19
N MET A 140 6.59 -6.84 -1.01
CA MET A 140 5.34 -6.29 -0.50
C MET A 140 4.87 -5.15 -1.42
N ILE A 141 3.56 -4.99 -1.55
CA ILE A 141 2.87 -3.87 -2.21
C ILE A 141 1.84 -3.28 -1.23
N ASP A 142 1.18 -2.17 -1.61
CA ASP A 142 0.22 -1.47 -0.71
C ASP A 142 0.89 -1.02 0.62
N LEU A 143 1.95 -0.21 0.48
CA LEU A 143 2.91 0.11 1.54
C LEU A 143 2.41 1.04 2.66
N GLU A 144 1.18 1.56 2.60
CA GLU A 144 0.64 2.44 3.64
C GLU A 144 0.10 1.71 4.89
N GLY A 145 -0.03 0.39 4.81
CA GLY A 145 -0.66 -0.43 5.85
C GLY A 145 0.25 -0.80 7.03
N VAL A 146 1.29 -0.02 7.32
CA VAL A 146 2.28 -0.34 8.36
C VAL A 146 2.14 0.56 9.57
N TYR A 147 2.31 0.00 10.77
CA TYR A 147 2.17 0.69 12.04
C TYR A 147 3.23 0.22 13.04
N PRO A 148 3.65 1.08 13.99
CA PRO A 148 4.33 0.64 15.20
C PRO A 148 3.49 -0.38 15.97
N ILE A 149 4.10 -1.39 16.58
CA ILE A 149 3.40 -2.41 17.38
C ILE A 149 2.55 -1.78 18.48
N LYS A 150 3.07 -0.75 19.17
CA LYS A 150 2.33 0.00 20.21
C LYS A 150 1.03 0.66 19.71
N GLU A 151 0.84 0.77 18.40
CA GLU A 151 -0.34 1.36 17.76
C GLU A 151 -1.33 0.31 17.25
N LEU A 152 -1.24 -0.95 17.72
CA LEU A 152 -2.15 -2.03 17.32
C LEU A 152 -3.63 -1.65 17.49
N ASP A 153 -3.97 -0.85 18.50
CA ASP A 153 -5.34 -0.37 18.72
C ASP A 153 -5.85 0.62 17.66
N LEU A 154 -4.94 1.33 16.98
CA LEU A 154 -5.32 2.32 15.96
C LEU A 154 -5.85 1.69 14.68
N ILE A 155 -5.51 0.44 14.36
CA ILE A 155 -5.86 -0.15 13.06
C ILE A 155 -7.38 -0.30 12.88
N ARG A 156 -8.11 -0.54 13.98
CA ARG A 156 -9.58 -0.57 13.96
C ARG A 156 -10.16 0.80 13.64
N ARG A 157 -9.58 1.86 14.23
CA ARG A 157 -9.96 3.25 13.95
C ARG A 157 -9.70 3.59 12.50
N HIS A 158 -8.60 3.09 11.91
CA HIS A 158 -8.28 3.29 10.48
C HIS A 158 -9.01 2.33 9.53
N HIS A 159 -10.05 1.62 10.01
CA HIS A 159 -10.83 0.66 9.23
C HIS A 159 -9.96 -0.38 8.49
N SER A 160 -8.81 -0.72 9.08
CA SER A 160 -7.84 -1.66 8.55
C SER A 160 -8.01 -3.03 9.21
N ALA A 161 -7.63 -4.08 8.50
CA ALA A 161 -7.71 -5.46 8.98
C ALA A 161 -6.53 -6.27 8.49
N PHE A 162 -6.20 -7.32 9.25
CA PHE A 162 -5.13 -8.25 8.92
C PHE A 162 -5.53 -9.18 7.79
N ALA A 163 -4.69 -9.26 6.75
CA ALA A 163 -4.87 -10.21 5.65
C ALA A 163 -4.46 -11.65 6.02
N SER A 164 -3.72 -11.84 7.13
CA SER A 164 -3.27 -13.15 7.61
C SER A 164 -3.55 -13.34 9.10
N ALA A 165 -4.38 -14.33 9.43
CA ALA A 165 -4.68 -14.68 10.83
C ALA A 165 -3.44 -15.15 11.59
N ARG A 166 -2.52 -15.87 10.91
CA ARG A 166 -1.24 -16.29 11.51
C ARG A 166 -0.38 -15.08 11.86
N TYR A 167 -0.28 -14.11 10.95
CA TYR A 167 0.48 -12.89 11.19
C TYR A 167 -0.16 -12.02 12.27
N ALA A 168 -1.49 -11.90 12.28
CA ALA A 168 -2.24 -11.17 13.30
C ALA A 168 -1.99 -11.74 14.72
N LYS A 169 -1.99 -13.07 14.87
CA LYS A 169 -1.68 -13.72 16.15
C LYS A 169 -0.25 -13.41 16.62
N PHE A 170 0.71 -13.42 15.69
CA PHE A 170 2.10 -13.09 15.99
C PHE A 170 2.26 -11.64 16.47
N VAL A 171 1.68 -10.67 15.75
CA VAL A 171 1.72 -9.25 16.14
C VAL A 171 1.03 -9.02 17.49
N ALA A 172 -0.11 -9.67 17.74
CA ALA A 172 -0.79 -9.57 19.02
C ALA A 172 0.05 -10.12 20.18
N ALA A 173 0.88 -11.15 19.94
CA ALA A 173 1.80 -11.64 20.96
C ALA A 173 2.88 -10.60 21.28
N LEU A 174 3.53 -10.02 20.26
CA LEU A 174 4.53 -8.96 20.46
C LEU A 174 3.95 -7.72 21.16
N TYR A 175 2.70 -7.35 20.85
CA TYR A 175 2.03 -6.24 21.52
C TYR A 175 1.86 -6.49 23.03
N ARG A 176 1.52 -7.72 23.44
CA ARG A 176 1.45 -8.08 24.87
C ARG A 176 2.77 -7.91 25.56
N ASP A 177 3.82 -8.43 24.93
CA ASP A 177 5.16 -8.41 25.49
C ASP A 177 5.65 -6.96 25.67
N LEU A 178 5.20 -6.04 24.79
CA LEU A 178 5.53 -4.62 24.85
C LEU A 178 4.74 -3.82 25.90
N VAL A 179 3.43 -4.04 26.01
CA VAL A 179 2.53 -3.26 26.89
C VAL A 179 2.51 -3.82 28.32
N GLY A 180 3.00 -5.04 28.53
CA GLY A 180 2.99 -5.71 29.82
C GLY A 180 1.63 -6.37 30.11
N SER A 181 1.65 -7.40 30.95
CA SER A 181 0.47 -8.19 31.33
C SER A 181 -0.51 -7.44 32.25
N GLU A 182 -0.26 -6.17 32.57
CA GLU A 182 -1.09 -5.41 33.51
C GLU A 182 -2.31 -4.81 32.83
N GLY A 183 -3.41 -5.59 32.83
CA GLY A 183 -4.73 -5.03 33.10
C GLY A 183 -5.68 -4.75 31.93
N GLY A 184 -5.69 -5.55 30.86
CA GLY A 184 -6.74 -5.39 29.84
C GLY A 184 -6.96 -6.59 28.91
N THR A 185 -8.22 -6.80 28.51
CA THR A 185 -8.58 -7.72 27.43
C THR A 185 -7.92 -7.26 26.14
N LEU A 186 -7.08 -8.10 25.56
CA LEU A 186 -6.38 -7.78 24.33
C LEU A 186 -7.33 -7.45 23.17
N PRO A 187 -7.03 -6.41 22.39
CA PRO A 187 -7.76 -6.14 21.17
C PRO A 187 -7.60 -7.35 20.23
N LYS A 188 -8.67 -8.13 20.03
CA LYS A 188 -8.68 -9.15 18.98
C LYS A 188 -8.46 -8.46 17.63
N PRO A 189 -7.31 -8.64 16.95
CA PRO A 189 -7.06 -7.86 15.76
C PRO A 189 -8.12 -8.15 14.69
N PRO A 190 -8.65 -7.12 14.02
CA PRO A 190 -9.60 -7.33 12.93
C PRO A 190 -8.94 -8.17 11.84
N LEU A 191 -9.63 -9.21 11.37
CA LEU A 191 -9.21 -10.02 10.23
C LEU A 191 -10.04 -9.63 9.02
N GLU A 192 -9.41 -9.59 7.84
CA GLU A 192 -10.15 -9.43 6.59
C GLU A 192 -11.11 -10.61 6.43
N ARG A 193 -12.42 -10.32 6.33
CA ARG A 193 -13.42 -11.34 6.00
C ARG A 193 -13.27 -11.68 4.52
N HIS A 194 -12.57 -12.77 4.24
CA HIS A 194 -12.18 -13.27 2.91
C HIS A 194 -13.34 -13.67 1.95
N LEU A 195 -14.50 -13.01 1.99
CA LEU A 195 -15.64 -13.35 1.13
C LEU A 195 -15.74 -12.54 -0.16
N ALA A 196 -14.95 -11.47 -0.36
CA ALA A 196 -15.04 -10.64 -1.58
C ALA A 196 -13.78 -10.61 -2.45
N TRP A 197 -12.60 -10.95 -1.91
CA TRP A 197 -11.31 -10.75 -2.60
C TRP A 197 -10.82 -11.97 -3.40
N ARG A 198 -11.23 -13.19 -3.01
CA ARG A 198 -10.76 -14.43 -3.64
C ARG A 198 -11.29 -14.68 -5.05
N GLN A 199 -12.40 -14.06 -5.43
CA GLN A 199 -12.98 -14.33 -6.75
C GLN A 199 -12.30 -13.54 -7.88
N HIS A 200 -11.66 -12.40 -7.60
CA HIS A 200 -11.16 -11.51 -8.66
C HIS A 200 -10.01 -10.58 -8.19
N PRO A 201 -8.77 -11.07 -7.96
CA PRO A 201 -7.66 -10.23 -7.53
C PRO A 201 -7.29 -9.13 -8.54
N LEU A 202 -7.66 -9.29 -9.83
CA LEU A 202 -7.51 -8.27 -10.88
C LEU A 202 -8.82 -7.92 -11.62
N GLN A 203 -9.88 -8.72 -11.50
CA GLN A 203 -11.10 -8.53 -12.31
C GLN A 203 -12.05 -7.44 -11.78
N LYS A 204 -11.90 -6.97 -10.53
CA LYS A 204 -12.49 -5.68 -10.09
C LYS A 204 -11.50 -4.51 -10.08
N THR A 205 -10.30 -4.71 -10.63
CA THR A 205 -9.43 -3.61 -11.10
C THR A 205 -9.82 -3.16 -12.52
N LEU A 206 -10.82 -3.81 -13.13
CA LEU A 206 -11.37 -3.51 -14.46
C LEU A 206 -12.91 -3.45 -14.47
N VAL A 207 -13.55 -2.87 -13.45
CA VAL A 207 -14.97 -2.49 -13.55
C VAL A 207 -15.23 -1.19 -12.77
N VAL A 208 -14.76 -0.05 -13.28
CA VAL A 208 -15.50 1.24 -13.44
C VAL A 208 -14.73 2.14 -14.44
N ALA A 209 -14.38 1.62 -15.62
CA ALA A 209 -13.94 2.48 -16.73
C ALA A 209 -14.88 2.34 -17.95
N SER A 210 -15.48 1.16 -18.15
CA SER A 210 -16.35 0.90 -19.29
C SER A 210 -17.73 1.58 -19.25
N LYS A 211 -18.15 2.20 -18.13
CA LYS A 211 -19.39 3.00 -18.09
C LYS A 211 -19.22 4.47 -18.52
N HIS A 212 -18.00 4.93 -18.80
CA HIS A 212 -17.74 6.32 -19.21
C HIS A 212 -17.03 6.46 -20.57
N VAL A 213 -16.72 5.36 -21.26
CA VAL A 213 -16.13 5.40 -22.61
C VAL A 213 -17.19 5.66 -23.70
N GLY A 214 -18.48 5.47 -23.39
CA GLY A 214 -19.58 5.74 -24.31
C GLY A 214 -20.30 7.08 -24.06
N ARG A 215 -19.55 8.20 -24.04
CA ARG A 215 -19.99 9.60 -24.23
C ARG A 215 -18.90 10.54 -23.69
N VAL A 216 -17.72 10.52 -24.31
CA VAL A 216 -16.80 11.65 -24.20
C VAL A 216 -17.29 12.72 -25.19
N SER A 217 -18.40 13.36 -24.84
CA SER A 217 -18.66 14.73 -25.26
C SER A 217 -17.62 15.59 -24.54
N ALA A 218 -17.09 16.60 -25.23
CA ALA A 218 -15.96 17.46 -24.86
C ALA A 218 -16.16 18.33 -23.59
N ARG A 219 -16.87 17.83 -22.57
CA ARG A 219 -17.14 18.50 -21.29
C ARG A 219 -16.79 17.68 -20.04
N CYS A 220 -16.23 16.47 -20.17
CA CYS A 220 -15.83 15.61 -19.05
C CYS A 220 -14.38 15.13 -19.13
N ALA A 221 -13.44 16.03 -19.45
CA ALA A 221 -12.08 15.85 -18.96
C ALA A 221 -12.14 15.90 -17.42
N PRO A 222 -11.74 14.85 -16.69
CA PRO A 222 -11.62 14.95 -15.24
C PRO A 222 -10.57 16.02 -14.98
N ARG A 223 -10.97 17.16 -14.38
CA ARG A 223 -10.03 18.22 -14.01
C ARG A 223 -9.00 17.61 -13.06
N LEU A 224 -7.80 17.37 -13.58
CA LEU A 224 -6.57 17.04 -12.86
C LEU A 224 -6.19 18.11 -11.80
N ARG A 225 -6.90 19.26 -11.77
CA ARG A 225 -6.79 20.33 -10.76
C ARG A 225 -6.96 19.90 -9.30
N GLN A 226 -7.45 18.68 -9.02
CA GLN A 226 -7.53 18.17 -7.63
C GLN A 226 -6.23 17.56 -7.11
N LEU A 227 -5.22 17.34 -7.97
CA LEU A 227 -3.89 16.90 -7.54
C LEU A 227 -2.93 18.09 -7.26
N GLU A 228 -3.31 19.31 -7.67
CA GLU A 228 -2.48 20.52 -7.63
C GLU A 228 -2.72 21.43 -6.41
N VAL A 229 -3.50 20.98 -5.41
CA VAL A 229 -3.77 21.75 -4.17
C VAL A 229 -3.09 21.11 -2.97
#